data_AF-A0A934LY77-F1
#
_entry.id   AF-A0A934LY77-F1
#
_cell.length_a   1.000
_cell.length_b   1.000
_cell.length_c   1.000
_cell.angle_alpha   90.00
_cell.angle_beta   90.00
_cell.angle_gamma   90.00
#
_symmetry.space_group_name_H-M   'P 1'
#
loop_
_entity.id
_entity.type
_entity.pdbx_description
1 polymer ?
#
loop_
_entity_poly.entity_id
_entity_poly.type
_entity_poly.pdbx_seq_one_letter_code
_entity_poly.pdbx_strand_id
1 'polypeptide(L)'
;MGGYAAAAFSAAWPGADVVAISPQSTLDKVLVPFETRYRAAWGLDFSGPYGDAAQASASARRVTILYDPYERLDTGHVARFAAPNVVRLRCPLMGHRLGSSLSQMGLLTPTILGALSGNLTPAEFYRALRVRHRFPRYQRELFHRALARGRPDLARRVGRWVLARGDHRAIRRGMAQLEADDRRHQTRPVSQFEG
;
A
#
# COMPACT_ATOMS: atom_id res chain seq x y z
N MET A 1 0.31 -2.80 -14.15
CA MET A 1 0.92 -3.05 -15.48
C MET A 1 2.35 -2.52 -15.59
N GLY A 2 2.66 -1.22 -15.40
CA GLY A 2 4.04 -0.72 -15.53
C GLY A 2 5.08 -1.44 -14.65
N GLY A 3 4.74 -1.77 -13.40
CA GLY A 3 5.64 -2.52 -12.51
C GLY A 3 5.90 -3.97 -12.95
N TYR A 4 4.93 -4.64 -13.60
CA TYR A 4 5.14 -5.96 -14.20
C TYR A 4 6.14 -5.85 -15.35
N ALA A 5 5.91 -4.93 -16.29
CA ALA A 5 6.78 -4.76 -17.45
C ALA A 5 8.22 -4.43 -17.06
N ALA A 6 8.42 -3.51 -16.11
CA ALA A 6 9.76 -3.14 -15.63
C ALA A 6 10.52 -4.33 -15.03
N ALA A 7 9.84 -5.20 -14.28
CA ALA A 7 10.45 -6.39 -13.70
C ALA A 7 10.63 -7.53 -14.71
N ALA A 8 9.62 -7.83 -15.52
CA ALA A 8 9.66 -8.88 -16.52
C ALA A 8 10.76 -8.64 -17.57
N PHE A 9 10.74 -7.47 -18.22
CA PHE A 9 11.67 -7.16 -19.30
C PHE A 9 13.07 -6.79 -18.83
N SER A 10 13.32 -6.68 -17.51
CA SER A 10 14.68 -6.53 -16.99
C SER A 10 15.61 -7.69 -17.38
N ALA A 11 15.05 -8.87 -17.65
CA ALA A 11 15.83 -10.01 -18.15
C ALA A 11 16.44 -9.81 -19.55
N ALA A 12 15.90 -8.88 -20.35
CA ALA A 12 16.51 -8.49 -21.62
C ALA A 12 17.79 -7.67 -21.45
N TRP A 13 18.01 -7.11 -20.25
CA TRP A 13 19.23 -6.37 -19.89
C TRP A 13 19.70 -6.78 -18.49
N PRO A 14 20.41 -7.92 -18.37
CA PRO A 14 20.95 -8.39 -17.09
C PRO A 14 21.76 -7.30 -16.40
N GLY A 15 21.55 -7.15 -15.09
CA GLY A 15 22.18 -6.07 -14.32
C GLY A 15 21.41 -4.74 -14.31
N ALA A 16 20.22 -4.65 -14.92
CA ALA A 16 19.35 -3.48 -14.79
C ALA A 16 18.96 -3.20 -13.32
N ASP A 17 18.73 -1.92 -13.00
CA ASP A 17 18.00 -1.53 -11.79
C ASP A 17 16.52 -1.37 -12.08
N VAL A 18 15.69 -2.02 -11.27
CA VAL A 18 14.24 -2.01 -11.43
C VAL A 18 13.61 -1.29 -10.25
N VAL A 19 12.68 -0.39 -10.54
CA VAL A 19 11.76 0.17 -9.55
C VAL A 19 10.34 -0.18 -9.95
N ALA A 20 9.62 -0.86 -9.06
CA ALA A 20 8.25 -1.31 -9.33
C ALA A 20 7.30 -0.88 -8.20
N ILE A 21 6.17 -0.28 -8.56
CA ILE A 21 5.12 0.14 -7.62
C ILE A 21 3.93 -0.81 -7.78
N SER A 22 3.57 -1.52 -6.70
CA SER A 22 2.50 -2.53 -6.66
C SER A 22 2.52 -3.48 -7.88
N PRO A 23 3.66 -4.13 -8.19
CA PRO A 23 3.76 -4.98 -9.38
C PRO A 23 2.84 -6.20 -9.28
N GLN A 24 2.28 -6.58 -10.42
CA GLN A 24 1.84 -7.95 -10.65
C GLN A 24 3.11 -8.75 -11.00
N SER A 25 3.27 -9.95 -10.44
CA SER A 25 4.36 -10.87 -10.81
C SER A 25 4.04 -11.59 -12.13
N THR A 26 2.80 -12.05 -12.28
CA THR A 26 2.24 -12.73 -13.45
C THR A 26 0.71 -12.67 -13.32
N LEU A 27 -0.03 -13.00 -14.37
CA LEU A 27 -1.47 -13.23 -14.30
C LEU A 27 -1.87 -14.68 -14.62
N ASP A 28 -0.88 -15.58 -14.71
CA ASP A 28 -1.13 -17.03 -14.73
C ASP A 28 -1.91 -17.46 -13.47
N LYS A 29 -3.12 -17.99 -13.67
CA LYS A 29 -4.03 -18.37 -12.59
C LYS A 29 -3.57 -19.59 -11.79
N VAL A 30 -2.71 -20.44 -12.33
CA VAL A 30 -2.08 -21.55 -11.60
C VAL A 30 -1.13 -20.98 -10.54
N LEU A 31 -0.38 -19.94 -10.92
CA LEU A 31 0.63 -19.29 -10.10
C LEU A 31 0.04 -18.25 -9.13
N VAL A 32 -0.97 -17.50 -9.56
CA VAL A 32 -1.62 -16.45 -8.76
C VAL A 32 -3.14 -16.67 -8.64
N PRO A 33 -3.59 -17.78 -8.02
CA PRO A 33 -5.01 -18.05 -7.85
C PRO A 33 -5.73 -16.96 -7.03
N PHE A 34 -4.99 -16.27 -6.16
CA PHE A 34 -5.48 -15.15 -5.36
C PHE A 34 -5.77 -13.86 -6.14
N GLU A 35 -5.22 -13.67 -7.35
CA GLU A 35 -5.44 -12.44 -8.14
C GLU A 35 -6.83 -12.44 -8.81
N THR A 36 -7.62 -11.40 -8.58
CA THR A 36 -9.05 -11.30 -8.97
C THR A 36 -9.36 -10.11 -9.88
N ARG A 37 -8.42 -9.18 -10.10
CA ARG A 37 -8.64 -7.88 -10.75
C ARG A 37 -8.61 -7.91 -12.28
N TYR A 38 -7.78 -8.77 -12.87
CA TYR A 38 -7.43 -8.68 -14.31
C TYR A 38 -8.03 -9.81 -15.14
N ARG A 39 -9.36 -9.99 -15.08
CA ARG A 39 -10.08 -11.08 -15.76
C ARG A 39 -9.80 -11.17 -17.26
N ALA A 40 -9.73 -10.02 -17.93
CA ALA A 40 -9.48 -9.95 -19.37
C ALA A 40 -8.13 -10.54 -19.80
N ALA A 41 -7.16 -10.66 -18.89
CA ALA A 41 -5.84 -11.18 -19.17
C ALA A 41 -5.63 -12.64 -18.75
N TRP A 42 -6.64 -13.30 -18.14
CA TRP A 42 -6.49 -14.67 -17.63
C TRP A 42 -6.40 -15.75 -18.71
N GLY A 43 -6.81 -15.43 -19.94
CA GLY A 43 -6.64 -16.33 -21.10
C GLY A 43 -5.35 -16.11 -21.88
N LEU A 44 -4.49 -15.17 -21.45
CA LEU A 44 -3.21 -14.93 -22.11
C LEU A 44 -2.17 -15.97 -21.68
N ASP A 45 -1.22 -16.24 -22.57
CA ASP A 45 -0.10 -17.14 -22.31
C ASP A 45 1.02 -16.42 -21.54
N PHE A 46 1.41 -16.99 -20.39
CA PHE A 46 2.49 -16.53 -19.52
C PHE A 46 3.64 -17.55 -19.42
N SER A 47 3.73 -18.51 -20.35
CA SER A 47 4.79 -19.52 -20.36
C SER A 47 6.14 -19.01 -20.91
N GLY A 48 6.14 -17.86 -21.59
CA GLY A 48 7.34 -17.26 -22.17
C GLY A 48 8.33 -16.71 -21.13
N PRO A 49 9.55 -16.32 -21.56
CA PRO A 49 10.63 -15.89 -20.66
C PRO A 49 10.33 -14.63 -19.83
N TYR A 50 9.32 -13.86 -20.23
CA TYR A 50 8.86 -12.66 -19.53
C TYR A 50 7.52 -12.87 -18.81
N GLY A 51 6.96 -14.08 -18.83
CA GLY A 51 5.64 -14.39 -18.30
C GLY A 51 5.54 -14.34 -16.77
N ASP A 52 6.65 -14.56 -16.06
CA ASP A 52 6.77 -14.34 -14.62
C ASP A 52 7.86 -13.32 -14.29
N ALA A 53 7.42 -12.10 -13.98
CA ALA A 53 8.28 -11.00 -13.60
C ALA A 53 9.06 -11.26 -12.29
N ALA A 54 8.54 -12.09 -11.38
CA ALA A 54 9.26 -12.44 -10.16
C ALA A 54 10.46 -13.34 -10.45
N GLN A 55 10.36 -14.22 -11.45
CA GLN A 55 11.47 -15.05 -11.90
C GLN A 55 12.42 -14.27 -12.83
N ALA A 56 11.88 -13.60 -13.85
CA ALA A 56 12.68 -12.87 -14.83
C ALA A 56 13.59 -11.80 -14.19
N SER A 57 13.06 -11.08 -13.19
CA SER A 57 13.81 -10.03 -12.49
C SER A 57 14.94 -10.52 -11.58
N ALA A 58 15.15 -11.84 -11.43
CA ALA A 58 16.31 -12.37 -10.72
C ALA A 58 17.65 -12.00 -11.37
N SER A 59 17.65 -11.74 -12.68
CA SER A 59 18.82 -11.29 -13.46
C SER A 59 19.13 -9.80 -13.32
N ALA A 60 18.22 -9.01 -12.74
CA ALA A 60 18.42 -7.60 -12.46
C ALA A 60 19.49 -7.42 -11.36
N ARG A 61 20.20 -6.30 -11.37
CA ARG A 61 21.13 -5.96 -10.29
C ARG A 61 20.40 -5.72 -8.98
N ARG A 62 19.24 -5.04 -9.05
CA ARG A 62 18.39 -4.73 -7.90
C ARG A 62 16.95 -4.52 -8.33
N VAL A 63 16.02 -5.01 -7.52
CA VAL A 63 14.57 -4.82 -7.71
C VAL A 63 13.98 -4.14 -6.50
N THR A 64 13.74 -2.83 -6.59
CA THR A 64 13.12 -2.04 -5.52
C THR A 64 11.60 -2.04 -5.70
N ILE A 65 10.88 -2.64 -4.75
CA ILE A 65 9.43 -2.78 -4.82
C ILE A 65 8.76 -1.92 -3.75
N LEU A 66 7.90 -1.00 -4.18
CA LEU A 66 7.04 -0.20 -3.31
C LEU A 66 5.64 -0.78 -3.30
N TYR A 67 5.09 -1.05 -2.12
CA TYR A 67 3.74 -1.62 -1.99
C TYR A 67 3.11 -1.32 -0.63
N ASP A 68 1.79 -1.30 -0.55
CA ASP A 68 1.09 -1.25 0.73
C ASP A 68 0.90 -2.69 1.28
N PRO A 69 1.48 -3.03 2.44
CA PRO A 69 1.32 -4.36 3.04
C PRO A 69 -0.10 -4.68 3.51
N TYR A 70 -1.02 -3.72 3.49
CA TYR A 70 -2.43 -3.95 3.80
C TYR A 70 -3.28 -4.24 2.55
N GLU A 71 -2.72 -4.07 1.36
CA GLU A 71 -3.34 -4.52 0.11
C GLU A 71 -3.00 -5.99 -0.13
N ARG A 72 -3.97 -6.88 0.11
CA ARG A 72 -3.75 -8.34 0.08
C ARG A 72 -3.26 -8.84 -1.28
N LEU A 73 -3.86 -8.34 -2.37
CA LEU A 73 -3.51 -8.76 -3.73
C LEU A 73 -2.10 -8.31 -4.11
N ASP A 74 -1.74 -7.06 -3.80
CA ASP A 74 -0.40 -6.55 -4.01
C ASP A 74 0.61 -7.33 -3.18
N THR A 75 0.31 -7.59 -1.90
CA THR A 75 1.18 -8.39 -1.01
C THR A 75 1.40 -9.81 -1.54
N GLY A 76 0.36 -10.45 -2.08
CA GLY A 76 0.47 -11.77 -2.70
C GLY A 76 1.43 -11.78 -3.89
N HIS A 77 1.39 -10.77 -4.76
CA HIS A 77 2.36 -10.64 -5.85
C HIS A 77 3.77 -10.35 -5.34
N VAL A 78 3.93 -9.42 -4.40
CA VAL A 78 5.23 -9.04 -3.84
C VAL A 78 5.91 -10.20 -3.09
N ALA A 79 5.12 -11.11 -2.50
CA ALA A 79 5.64 -12.31 -1.85
C ALA A 79 6.36 -13.26 -2.82
N ARG A 80 5.99 -13.26 -4.11
CA ARG A 80 6.62 -14.12 -5.13
C ARG A 80 8.03 -13.67 -5.52
N PHE A 81 8.39 -12.40 -5.33
CA PHE A 81 9.71 -11.85 -5.65
C PHE A 81 10.77 -12.32 -4.62
N ALA A 82 11.16 -13.58 -4.64
CA ALA A 82 12.00 -14.20 -3.60
C ALA A 82 13.52 -14.03 -3.80
N ALA A 83 13.95 -13.50 -4.94
CA ALA A 83 15.37 -13.36 -5.26
C ALA A 83 16.10 -12.40 -4.28
N PRO A 84 17.41 -12.63 -4.01
CA PRO A 84 18.18 -11.86 -3.03
C PRO A 84 18.41 -10.39 -3.43
N ASN A 85 18.24 -10.06 -4.72
CA ASN A 85 18.36 -8.70 -5.26
C ASN A 85 17.10 -7.83 -4.97
N VAL A 86 16.09 -8.37 -4.30
CA VAL A 86 14.81 -7.68 -4.06
C VAL A 86 14.83 -6.85 -2.77
N VAL A 87 14.62 -5.55 -2.91
CA VAL A 87 14.44 -4.59 -1.80
C VAL A 87 12.98 -4.21 -1.67
N ARG A 88 12.37 -4.50 -0.52
CA ARG A 88 10.95 -4.21 -0.26
C ARG A 88 10.79 -2.93 0.56
N LEU A 89 10.12 -1.93 -0.01
CA LEU A 89 9.79 -0.66 0.63
C LEU A 89 8.28 -0.61 0.93
N ARG A 90 7.94 -0.81 2.21
CA ARG A 90 6.56 -0.90 2.68
C ARG A 90 5.93 0.49 2.80
N CYS A 91 4.74 0.65 2.24
CA CYS A 91 4.00 1.91 2.22
C CYS A 91 2.61 1.73 2.87
N PRO A 92 2.52 1.49 4.20
CA PRO A 92 1.24 1.21 4.84
C PRO A 92 0.25 2.36 4.70
N LEU A 93 -1.02 2.03 4.47
CA LEU A 93 -2.15 2.97 4.37
C LEU A 93 -2.05 3.95 3.20
N MET A 94 -1.41 3.51 2.13
CA MET A 94 -1.33 4.26 0.87
C MET A 94 -2.16 3.61 -0.24
N GLY A 95 -2.54 2.35 -0.06
CA GLY A 95 -3.45 1.58 -0.89
C GLY A 95 -3.00 1.45 -2.36
N HIS A 96 -3.94 1.04 -3.20
CA HIS A 96 -3.70 0.84 -4.64
C HIS A 96 -3.25 2.09 -5.41
N ARG A 97 -3.50 3.31 -4.89
CA ARG A 97 -3.05 4.59 -5.50
C ARG A 97 -1.71 5.07 -4.94
N LEU A 98 -0.81 4.14 -4.62
CA LEU A 98 0.50 4.43 -4.05
C LEU A 98 1.33 5.39 -4.91
N GLY A 99 1.46 5.14 -6.21
CA GLY A 99 2.23 6.00 -7.13
C GLY A 99 1.72 7.44 -7.17
N SER A 100 0.41 7.62 -7.30
CA SER A 100 -0.22 8.95 -7.28
C SER A 100 -0.05 9.64 -5.92
N SER A 101 -0.13 8.89 -4.82
CA SER A 101 0.08 9.45 -3.47
C SER A 101 1.52 9.91 -3.27
N LEU A 102 2.50 9.15 -3.74
CA LEU A 102 3.91 9.56 -3.73
C LEU A 102 4.14 10.81 -4.57
N SER A 103 3.49 10.91 -5.74
CA SER A 103 3.59 12.08 -6.62
C SER A 103 3.03 13.34 -5.95
N GLN A 104 1.83 13.24 -5.37
CA GLN A 104 1.19 14.35 -4.64
C GLN A 104 1.98 14.80 -3.41
N MET A 105 2.79 13.93 -2.83
CA MET A 105 3.68 14.25 -1.72
C MET A 105 5.07 14.73 -2.16
N GLY A 106 5.33 14.84 -3.47
CA GLY A 106 6.64 15.21 -4.02
C GLY A 106 7.72 14.12 -3.83
N LEU A 107 7.34 12.90 -3.49
CA LEU A 107 8.26 11.80 -3.20
C LEU A 107 8.53 10.86 -4.37
N LEU A 108 7.66 10.83 -5.39
CA LEU A 108 7.76 9.84 -6.47
C LEU A 108 9.09 9.95 -7.22
N THR A 109 9.39 11.12 -7.78
CA THR A 109 10.60 11.33 -8.60
C THR A 109 11.89 11.13 -7.78
N PRO A 110 12.07 11.74 -6.60
CA PRO A 110 13.28 11.51 -5.79
C PRO A 110 13.46 10.03 -5.41
N THR A 111 12.37 9.33 -5.13
CA THR A 111 12.42 7.90 -4.79
C THR A 111 12.85 7.06 -5.99
N ILE A 112 12.27 7.29 -7.17
CA ILE A 112 12.65 6.55 -8.39
C ILE A 112 14.11 6.82 -8.75
N LEU A 113 14.52 8.10 -8.82
CA LEU A 113 15.89 8.45 -9.20
C LEU A 113 16.92 7.98 -8.17
N GLY A 114 16.62 8.08 -6.87
CA GLY A 114 17.48 7.53 -5.82
C GLY A 114 17.60 6.01 -5.91
N ALA A 115 16.51 5.31 -6.21
CA ALA A 115 16.51 3.86 -6.37
C ALA A 115 17.17 3.40 -7.68
N LEU A 116 17.18 4.20 -8.75
CA LEU A 116 17.93 3.87 -9.98
C LEU A 116 19.42 4.18 -9.85
N SER A 117 19.79 5.23 -9.11
CA SER A 117 21.19 5.66 -8.95
C SER A 117 22.00 4.88 -7.91
N GLY A 118 21.45 3.84 -7.28
CA GLY A 118 22.14 3.16 -6.18
C GLY A 118 21.93 3.79 -4.81
N ASN A 119 21.60 5.08 -4.75
CA ASN A 119 21.77 5.93 -3.57
C ASN A 119 20.63 5.88 -2.55
N LEU A 120 19.44 5.38 -2.91
CA LEU A 120 18.32 5.32 -1.97
C LEU A 120 18.48 4.15 -0.99
N THR A 121 18.68 4.46 0.28
CA THR A 121 18.57 3.47 1.36
C THR A 121 17.14 3.37 1.90
N PRO A 122 16.72 2.23 2.47
CA PRO A 122 15.42 2.10 3.13
C PRO A 122 15.23 3.13 4.25
N ALA A 123 16.29 3.46 5.00
CA ALA A 123 16.23 4.43 6.09
C ALA A 123 15.87 5.85 5.59
N GLU A 124 16.50 6.29 4.50
CA GLU A 124 16.21 7.58 3.87
C GLU A 124 14.80 7.63 3.30
N PHE A 125 14.39 6.56 2.61
CA PHE A 125 13.04 6.43 2.10
C PHE A 125 12.00 6.57 3.22
N TYR A 126 12.15 5.84 4.33
CA TYR A 126 11.20 5.91 5.43
C TYR A 126 11.22 7.24 6.19
N ARG A 127 12.37 7.92 6.24
CA ARG A 127 12.47 9.29 6.77
C ARG A 127 11.65 10.25 5.91
N ALA A 128 11.82 10.21 4.59
CA ALA A 128 11.07 11.05 3.64
C ALA A 128 9.56 10.73 3.67
N LEU A 129 9.21 9.44 3.76
CA LEU A 129 7.83 8.97 3.74
C LEU A 129 6.97 9.49 4.92
N ARG A 130 7.57 9.99 5.99
CA ARG A 130 6.84 10.58 7.14
C ARG A 130 5.98 11.79 6.76
N VAL A 131 6.25 12.45 5.63
CA VAL A 131 5.39 13.53 5.10
C VAL A 131 3.93 13.07 4.94
N ARG A 132 3.70 11.76 4.74
CA ARG A 132 2.36 11.16 4.68
C ARG A 132 1.49 11.44 5.90
N HIS A 133 2.08 11.70 7.08
CA HIS A 133 1.30 12.03 8.28
C HIS A 133 0.50 13.33 8.11
N ARG A 134 0.92 14.21 7.19
CA ARG A 134 0.20 15.43 6.80
C ARG A 134 -0.67 15.26 5.55
N PHE A 135 -0.63 14.09 4.91
CA PHE A 135 -1.37 13.83 3.68
C PHE A 135 -2.82 13.42 4.00
N PRO A 136 -3.85 14.14 3.50
CA PRO A 136 -5.24 13.93 3.90
C PRO A 136 -5.74 12.48 3.71
N ARG A 137 -5.38 11.86 2.58
CA ARG A 137 -5.75 10.45 2.32
C ARG A 137 -5.20 9.53 3.40
N TYR A 138 -3.92 9.66 3.75
CA TYR A 138 -3.29 8.82 4.77
C TYR A 138 -3.95 9.00 6.14
N GLN A 139 -4.25 10.25 6.52
CA GLN A 139 -4.95 10.57 7.75
C GLN A 139 -6.33 9.90 7.82
N ARG A 140 -7.09 9.97 6.72
CA ARG A 140 -8.38 9.29 6.60
C ARG A 140 -8.26 7.78 6.75
N GLU A 141 -7.33 7.15 6.03
CA GLU A 141 -7.14 5.70 6.10
C GLU A 141 -6.66 5.25 7.48
N LEU A 142 -5.80 6.04 8.15
CA LEU A 142 -5.37 5.78 9.53
C LEU A 142 -6.54 5.86 10.52
N PHE A 143 -7.38 6.89 10.39
CA PHE A 143 -8.57 7.05 11.22
C PHE A 143 -9.55 5.88 11.04
N HIS A 144 -9.90 5.54 9.79
CA HIS A 144 -10.82 4.44 9.50
C HIS A 144 -10.23 3.08 9.92
N ARG A 145 -8.93 2.86 9.75
CA ARG A 145 -8.31 1.61 10.21
C ARG A 145 -8.35 1.47 11.72
N ALA A 146 -8.21 2.56 12.48
CA ALA A 146 -8.38 2.50 13.92
C ALA A 146 -9.80 2.07 14.31
N LEU A 147 -10.81 2.61 13.63
CA LEU A 147 -12.21 2.19 13.82
C LEU A 147 -12.45 0.73 13.45
N ALA A 148 -12.00 0.30 12.26
CA ALA A 148 -12.17 -1.07 11.79
C ALA A 148 -11.48 -2.11 12.68
N ARG A 149 -10.48 -1.70 13.48
CA ARG A 149 -9.82 -2.55 14.47
C ARG A 149 -10.44 -2.47 15.87
N GLY A 150 -11.61 -1.85 16.02
CA GLY A 150 -12.28 -1.69 17.32
C GLY A 150 -11.50 -0.78 18.28
N ARG A 151 -10.74 0.20 17.76
CA ARG A 151 -9.93 1.13 18.58
C ARG A 151 -10.47 2.57 18.49
N PRO A 152 -11.69 2.84 18.98
CA PRO A 152 -12.32 4.15 18.85
C PRO A 152 -11.50 5.27 19.53
N ASP A 153 -10.84 5.00 20.65
CA ASP A 153 -10.01 6.03 21.32
C ASP A 153 -8.79 6.45 20.51
N LEU A 154 -8.18 5.51 19.78
CA LEU A 154 -7.11 5.82 18.84
C LEU A 154 -7.66 6.66 17.68
N ALA A 155 -8.83 6.30 17.14
CA ALA A 155 -9.49 7.08 16.11
C ALA A 155 -9.78 8.51 16.60
N ARG A 156 -10.28 8.68 17.83
CA ARG A 156 -10.49 10.00 18.45
C ARG A 156 -9.19 10.81 18.56
N ARG A 157 -8.08 10.19 19.00
CA ARG A 157 -6.78 10.87 19.06
C ARG A 157 -6.30 11.34 17.68
N VAL A 158 -6.42 10.48 16.66
CA VAL A 158 -6.09 10.83 15.28
C VAL A 158 -7.00 11.97 14.80
N GLY A 159 -8.32 11.85 15.01
CA GLY A 159 -9.30 12.84 14.59
C GLY A 159 -9.05 14.22 15.20
N ARG A 160 -8.84 14.29 16.52
CA ARG A 160 -8.45 15.53 17.20
C ARG A 160 -7.15 16.11 16.65
N TRP A 161 -6.13 15.27 16.45
CA TRP A 161 -4.83 15.73 15.92
C TRP A 161 -4.96 16.32 14.51
N VAL A 162 -5.77 15.69 13.63
CA VAL A 162 -6.00 16.16 12.27
C VAL A 162 -6.84 17.44 12.26
N LEU A 163 -7.98 17.45 12.94
CA LEU A 163 -8.92 18.58 12.92
C LEU A 163 -8.36 19.83 13.58
N ALA A 164 -7.43 19.70 14.54
CA ALA A 164 -6.70 20.83 15.10
C ALA A 164 -5.75 21.52 14.09
N ARG A 165 -5.49 20.91 12.93
CA ARG A 165 -4.54 21.41 11.91
C ARG A 165 -5.21 21.79 10.59
N GLY A 166 -6.53 21.64 10.48
CA GLY A 166 -7.28 21.99 9.29
C GLY A 166 -8.53 21.16 9.09
N ASP A 167 -9.28 21.50 8.05
CA ASP A 167 -10.52 20.82 7.75
C ASP A 167 -10.30 19.44 7.13
N HIS A 168 -11.00 18.44 7.65
CA HIS A 168 -11.04 17.11 7.03
C HIS A 168 -12.44 16.50 7.12
N ARG A 169 -13.28 16.75 6.12
CA ARG A 169 -14.71 16.35 6.07
C ARG A 169 -15.00 14.91 6.52
N ALA A 170 -14.24 13.93 6.01
CA ALA A 170 -14.49 12.53 6.35
C ALA A 170 -14.22 12.21 7.83
N ILE A 171 -13.14 12.76 8.39
CA ILE A 171 -12.78 12.58 9.80
C ILE A 171 -13.76 13.30 10.71
N ARG A 172 -14.18 14.52 10.38
CA ARG A 172 -15.21 15.25 11.14
C ARG A 172 -16.53 14.47 11.21
N ARG A 173 -16.98 13.89 10.09
CA ARG A 173 -18.16 13.02 10.08
C ARG A 173 -17.96 11.78 10.96
N GLY A 174 -16.80 11.14 10.88
CA GLY A 174 -16.47 9.99 11.73
C GLY A 174 -16.41 10.32 13.22
N MET A 175 -15.89 11.50 13.58
CA MET A 175 -15.87 11.98 14.97
C MET A 175 -17.27 12.23 15.51
N ALA A 176 -18.13 12.91 14.73
CA ALA A 176 -19.52 13.15 15.11
C ALA A 176 -20.31 11.84 15.30
N GLN A 177 -20.03 10.83 14.48
CA GLN A 177 -20.63 9.51 14.63
C GLN A 177 -20.20 8.83 15.93
N LEU A 178 -18.91 8.86 16.29
CA LEU A 178 -18.42 8.32 17.56
C LEU A 178 -19.10 8.97 18.77
N GLU A 179 -19.27 10.29 18.74
CA GLU A 179 -19.96 11.04 19.80
C GLU A 179 -21.45 10.71 19.89
N ALA A 180 -22.11 10.44 18.75
CA ALA A 180 -23.49 9.97 18.73
C ALA A 180 -23.62 8.54 19.29
N ASP A 181 -22.66 7.67 18.98
CA ASP A 181 -22.64 6.30 19.48
C ASP A 181 -22.40 6.25 20.99
N ASP A 182 -21.50 7.07 21.53
CA ASP A 182 -21.28 7.16 22.98
C ASP A 182 -22.55 7.59 23.72
N ARG A 183 -23.27 8.59 23.20
CA ARG A 183 -24.55 9.05 23.76
C ARG A 183 -25.59 7.94 23.77
N ARG A 184 -25.71 7.18 22.67
CA ARG A 184 -26.64 6.04 22.59
C ARG A 184 -26.33 4.93 23.59
N HIS A 185 -25.05 4.67 23.86
CA HIS A 185 -24.64 3.66 24.85
C HIS A 185 -24.91 4.12 26.28
N GLN A 186 -24.78 5.43 26.57
CA GLN A 186 -25.08 5.99 27.89
C GLN A 186 -26.58 6.05 28.21
N THR A 187 -27.45 6.14 27.20
CA THR A 187 -28.91 6.24 27.38
C THR A 187 -29.66 4.90 27.37
N ARG A 188 -28.97 3.76 27.28
CA ARG A 188 -29.64 2.44 27.39
C ARG A 188 -30.02 2.20 28.86
N PRO A 189 -31.32 2.07 29.20
CA PRO A 189 -31.71 1.72 30.56
C PRO A 189 -31.12 0.35 30.90
N VAL A 190 -30.53 0.23 32.09
CA VAL A 190 -30.19 -1.06 32.69
C VAL A 190 -31.51 -1.81 32.82
N SER A 191 -31.77 -2.79 31.96
CA SER A 191 -32.93 -3.67 32.13
C SER A 191 -32.80 -4.31 33.51
N GLN A 192 -33.69 -3.91 34.42
CA GLN A 192 -33.86 -4.55 35.71
C GLN A 192 -34.08 -6.04 35.45
N PHE A 193 -33.11 -6.87 35.84
CA PHE A 193 -33.37 -8.28 36.09
C PHE A 193 -34.15 -8.32 37.41
N GLU A 194 -35.47 -8.35 37.28
CA GLU A 194 -36.37 -8.82 38.34
C GLU A 194 -37.14 -10.03 37.80
N GLY A 195 -37.13 -11.12 38.58
CA GLY A 195 -38.01 -12.29 38.41
C GLY A 195 -37.28 -13.59 38.12
#